data_AF-A0AAX3MJA9-F1
#
_entry.id   AF-A0AAX3MJA9-F1
#
_cell.length_a   1.000
_cell.length_b   1.000
_cell.length_c   1.000
_cell.angle_alpha   90.00
_cell.angle_beta   90.00
_cell.angle_gamma   90.00
#
_symmetry.space_group_name_H-M   'P 1'
#
loop_
_entity.id
_entity.type
_entity.pdbx_description
1 polymer ?
#
loop_
_entity_poly.entity_id
_entity_poly.type
_entity_poly.pdbx_seq_one_letter_code
_entity_poly.pdbx_strand_id
1 'polypeptide(L)'
;MRQTKTGILLVNLGTPDAPTPEAVKRYLKQFLSDRRVVDTSRLLWWPLLRGVILPLRSPRVAKLYASVWMEDGSPLMVYSRQQQQALAERLPEMPVALGMSYGSPSLESAVDELLAEHVDHIVVLPLYPQYSCSTVGAVWDELARILARKRSIPGISFIRDYADNPDYINALANSVRASFAKHGEPDLLLLSYHGIPQRYADEGDDYPQRCRITTRELASALGLAPEKVMMTFQSRFGREPWLMPYTDETLKMLGEKGVSHIQIMCPGFAADCLETLEEIAEQNREVFLGAGGKKYEYIPALNATPEHIEMMANLVAAYR
;
A
#
# COMPACT_ATOMS: atom_id res chain seq x y z
N MET A 1 -5.81 39.54 -5.33
CA MET A 1 -4.83 38.47 -5.04
C MET A 1 -5.12 37.34 -6.02
N ARG A 2 -4.11 36.77 -6.68
CA ARG A 2 -4.32 35.65 -7.62
C ARG A 2 -4.83 34.47 -6.79
N GLN A 3 -5.94 33.85 -7.20
CA GLN A 3 -6.45 32.64 -6.54
C GLN A 3 -5.45 31.52 -6.81
N THR A 4 -4.94 30.89 -5.76
CA THR A 4 -4.02 29.75 -5.85
C THR A 4 -4.77 28.57 -6.46
N LYS A 5 -4.29 28.01 -7.57
CA LYS A 5 -4.84 26.76 -8.12
C LYS A 5 -4.17 25.59 -7.41
N THR A 6 -4.94 24.81 -6.64
CA THR A 6 -4.45 23.61 -5.95
C THR A 6 -4.71 22.35 -6.78
N GLY A 7 -3.73 21.45 -6.85
CA GLY A 7 -3.84 20.13 -7.47
C GLY A 7 -3.46 19.02 -6.50
N ILE A 8 -3.92 17.80 -6.78
CA ILE A 8 -3.68 16.61 -5.95
C ILE A 8 -2.72 15.69 -6.70
N LEU A 9 -1.62 15.33 -6.04
CA LEU A 9 -0.71 14.29 -6.48
C LEU A 9 -0.99 13.03 -5.67
N LEU A 10 -1.73 12.09 -6.26
CA LEU A 10 -1.89 10.74 -5.73
C LEU A 10 -0.61 9.96 -5.97
N VAL A 11 -0.06 9.37 -4.91
CA VAL A 11 1.20 8.61 -5.00
C VAL A 11 1.02 7.18 -4.55
N ASN A 12 1.42 6.21 -5.36
CA ASN A 12 1.45 4.80 -4.97
C ASN A 12 2.82 4.17 -5.30
N LEU A 13 3.05 2.93 -4.87
CA LEU A 13 4.33 2.24 -5.06
C LEU A 13 4.67 2.07 -6.54
N GLY A 14 3.65 1.74 -7.32
CA GLY A 14 3.77 1.30 -8.69
C GLY A 14 3.96 -0.20 -8.82
N THR A 15 4.16 -0.62 -10.07
CA THR A 15 3.96 -1.99 -10.51
C THR A 15 4.58 -2.13 -11.91
N PRO A 16 4.96 -3.35 -12.36
CA PRO A 16 5.46 -3.54 -13.72
C PRO A 16 4.42 -3.20 -14.79
N ASP A 17 4.88 -2.71 -15.95
CA ASP A 17 4.01 -2.37 -17.09
C ASP A 17 3.34 -3.59 -17.74
N ALA A 18 3.91 -4.79 -17.54
CA ALA A 18 3.44 -6.04 -18.10
C ALA A 18 3.85 -7.22 -17.21
N PRO A 19 3.15 -8.36 -17.24
CA PRO A 19 3.51 -9.55 -16.47
C PRO A 19 4.61 -10.35 -17.20
N THR A 20 5.63 -9.67 -17.72
CA THR A 20 6.77 -10.27 -18.41
C THR A 20 8.04 -10.15 -17.58
N PRO A 21 8.98 -11.10 -17.70
CA PRO A 21 10.25 -11.05 -16.97
C PRO A 21 11.00 -9.73 -17.19
N GLU A 22 10.96 -9.16 -18.38
CA GLU A 22 11.63 -7.90 -18.72
C GLU A 22 11.00 -6.71 -18.01
N ALA A 23 9.67 -6.60 -18.01
CA ALA A 23 8.96 -5.50 -17.35
C ALA A 23 9.12 -5.58 -15.83
N VAL A 24 8.95 -6.77 -15.25
CA VAL A 24 9.23 -7.03 -13.83
C VAL A 24 10.67 -6.70 -13.47
N LYS A 25 11.64 -7.08 -14.31
CA LYS A 25 13.05 -6.75 -14.07
C LYS A 25 13.29 -5.24 -14.07
N ARG A 26 12.65 -4.47 -14.94
CA ARG A 26 12.77 -3.00 -14.95
C ARG A 26 12.20 -2.40 -13.66
N TYR A 27 10.99 -2.80 -13.28
CA TYR A 27 10.33 -2.36 -12.05
C TYR A 27 11.17 -2.70 -10.80
N LEU A 28 11.51 -3.98 -10.60
CA LEU A 28 12.29 -4.43 -9.45
C LEU A 28 13.67 -3.79 -9.40
N LYS A 29 14.29 -3.50 -10.55
CA LYS A 29 15.57 -2.80 -10.59
C LYS A 29 15.45 -1.38 -10.03
N GLN A 30 14.37 -0.65 -10.35
CA GLN A 30 14.15 0.69 -9.81
C GLN A 30 13.83 0.61 -8.31
N PHE A 31 12.83 -0.18 -7.94
CA PHE A 31 12.37 -0.36 -6.57
C PHE A 31 13.48 -0.79 -5.62
N LEU A 32 14.19 -1.87 -5.95
CA LEU A 32 15.24 -2.41 -5.09
C LEU A 32 16.55 -1.61 -5.17
N SER A 33 16.68 -0.62 -6.05
CA SER A 33 17.85 0.28 -6.04
C SER A 33 17.69 1.46 -5.07
N ASP A 34 16.49 1.68 -4.56
CA ASP A 34 16.20 2.72 -3.61
C ASP A 34 16.83 2.40 -2.24
N ARG A 35 17.49 3.40 -1.65
CA ARG A 35 18.13 3.27 -0.34
C ARG A 35 17.14 3.24 0.81
N ARG A 36 15.94 3.82 0.64
CA ARG A 36 14.85 3.72 1.61
C ARG A 36 14.29 2.29 1.69
N VAL A 37 14.36 1.56 0.58
CA VAL A 37 13.86 0.18 0.49
C VAL A 37 14.95 -0.80 0.93
N VAL A 38 16.14 -0.68 0.36
CA VAL A 38 17.30 -1.51 0.71
C VAL A 38 18.46 -0.64 1.17
N ASP A 39 18.60 -0.48 2.48
CA ASP A 39 19.66 0.29 3.10
C ASP A 39 20.97 -0.51 3.27
N THR A 40 21.38 -1.21 2.20
CA THR A 40 22.69 -1.86 2.11
C THR A 40 23.62 -1.03 1.23
N SER A 41 24.92 -1.01 1.56
CA SER A 41 25.92 -0.32 0.74
C SER A 41 25.80 -0.68 -0.74
N ARG A 42 25.66 0.33 -1.61
CA ARG A 42 25.45 0.17 -3.05
C ARG A 42 26.54 -0.65 -3.73
N LEU A 43 27.78 -0.58 -3.23
CA LEU A 43 28.91 -1.34 -3.76
C LEU A 43 28.71 -2.85 -3.59
N LEU A 44 28.06 -3.28 -2.51
CA LEU A 44 27.72 -4.67 -2.26
C LEU A 44 26.40 -5.05 -2.92
N TRP A 45 25.41 -4.16 -2.81
CA TRP A 45 24.05 -4.44 -3.24
C TRP A 45 23.88 -4.46 -4.76
N TRP A 46 24.50 -3.54 -5.50
CA TRP A 46 24.28 -3.45 -6.95
C TRP A 46 24.75 -4.67 -7.74
N PRO A 47 25.95 -5.24 -7.48
CA PRO A 47 26.37 -6.50 -8.11
C PRO A 47 25.41 -7.64 -7.79
N LEU A 48 24.99 -7.77 -6.52
CA LEU A 48 24.05 -8.82 -6.09
C LEU A 48 22.68 -8.66 -6.76
N LEU A 49 22.14 -7.44 -6.74
CA LEU A 49 20.86 -7.10 -7.34
C LEU A 49 20.85 -7.46 -8.83
N ARG A 50 21.86 -7.00 -9.57
CA ARG A 50 21.89 -7.11 -11.03
C ARG A 50 22.36 -8.47 -11.54
N GLY A 51 23.27 -9.12 -10.81
CA GLY A 51 23.89 -10.39 -11.18
C GLY A 51 23.12 -11.62 -10.70
N VAL A 52 22.43 -11.55 -9.56
CA VAL A 52 21.78 -12.72 -8.94
C VAL A 52 20.28 -12.50 -8.75
N ILE A 53 19.88 -11.43 -8.06
CA ILE A 53 18.48 -11.24 -7.65
C ILE A 53 17.59 -11.04 -8.87
N LEU A 54 17.89 -10.05 -9.72
CA LEU A 54 17.04 -9.74 -10.87
C LEU A 54 16.93 -10.91 -11.87
N PRO A 55 18.03 -11.59 -12.29
CA PRO A 55 17.93 -12.72 -13.21
C PRO A 55 17.12 -13.90 -12.66
N LEU A 56 17.24 -14.20 -11.36
CA LEU A 56 16.55 -15.35 -10.75
C LEU A 56 15.11 -15.04 -10.33
N ARG A 57 14.86 -13.83 -9.83
CA ARG A 57 13.57 -13.44 -9.24
C ARG A 57 12.57 -12.97 -10.30
N SER A 58 13.00 -12.22 -11.31
CA SER A 58 12.07 -11.59 -12.27
C SER A 58 11.19 -12.60 -13.01
N PRO A 59 11.70 -13.73 -13.53
CA PRO A 59 10.84 -14.72 -14.20
C PRO A 59 9.82 -15.37 -13.28
N ARG A 60 10.15 -15.55 -11.99
CA ARG A 60 9.23 -16.13 -11.00
C ARG A 60 8.12 -15.14 -10.66
N VAL A 61 8.50 -13.91 -10.35
CA VAL A 61 7.56 -12.83 -10.01
C VAL A 61 6.66 -12.48 -11.20
N ALA A 62 7.16 -12.56 -12.44
CA ALA A 62 6.33 -12.38 -13.63
C ALA A 62 5.17 -13.39 -13.72
N LYS A 63 5.38 -14.64 -13.31
CA LYS A 63 4.29 -15.64 -13.26
C LYS A 63 3.24 -15.30 -12.21
N LEU A 64 3.67 -14.77 -11.06
CA LEU A 64 2.75 -14.32 -10.02
C LEU A 64 1.95 -13.09 -10.48
N TYR A 65 2.60 -12.12 -11.13
CA TYR A 65 1.86 -11.01 -11.75
C TYR A 65 0.88 -11.49 -12.81
N ALA A 66 1.23 -12.51 -13.60
CA ALA A 66 0.36 -13.06 -14.61
C ALA A 66 -0.89 -13.73 -14.02
N SER A 67 -0.83 -14.32 -12.83
CA SER A 67 -2.00 -14.98 -12.21
C SER A 67 -3.05 -13.99 -11.71
N VAL A 68 -2.64 -12.76 -11.38
CA VAL A 68 -3.53 -11.69 -10.88
C VAL A 68 -3.77 -10.57 -11.91
N TRP A 69 -3.30 -10.73 -13.14
CA TRP A 69 -3.37 -9.68 -14.16
C TRP A 69 -4.81 -9.42 -14.58
N MET A 70 -5.21 -8.15 -14.61
CA MET A 70 -6.53 -7.70 -15.08
C MET A 70 -6.44 -7.29 -16.56
N GLU A 71 -7.59 -7.09 -17.19
CA GLU A 71 -7.69 -6.66 -18.60
C GLU A 71 -6.84 -5.40 -18.88
N ASP A 72 -6.93 -4.40 -17.98
CA ASP A 72 -6.27 -3.09 -18.13
C ASP A 72 -4.90 -2.97 -17.43
N GLY A 73 -4.36 -4.06 -16.87
CA GLY A 73 -3.05 -4.06 -16.22
C GLY A 73 -2.99 -4.80 -14.89
N SER A 74 -1.99 -4.49 -14.07
CA SER A 74 -1.94 -5.03 -12.72
C SER A 74 -3.04 -4.42 -11.85
N PRO A 75 -3.58 -5.17 -10.85
CA PRO A 75 -4.62 -4.67 -9.95
C PRO A 75 -4.28 -3.32 -9.33
N LEU A 76 -3.02 -3.13 -8.89
CA LEU A 76 -2.56 -1.88 -8.30
C LEU A 76 -2.72 -0.71 -9.27
N MET A 77 -2.35 -0.88 -10.54
CA MET A 77 -2.50 0.18 -11.54
C MET A 77 -3.97 0.45 -11.85
N VAL A 78 -4.76 -0.60 -12.07
CA VAL A 78 -6.18 -0.50 -12.42
C VAL A 78 -6.94 0.25 -11.34
N TYR A 79 -6.81 -0.17 -10.08
CA TYR A 79 -7.50 0.50 -8.98
C TYR A 79 -6.94 1.90 -8.70
N SER A 80 -5.64 2.15 -8.86
CA SER A 80 -5.08 3.51 -8.71
C SER A 80 -5.62 4.47 -9.77
N ARG A 81 -5.84 4.01 -11.00
CA ARG A 81 -6.46 4.81 -12.07
C ARG A 81 -7.93 5.07 -11.80
N GLN A 82 -8.67 4.08 -11.32
CA GLN A 82 -10.06 4.26 -10.91
C GLN A 82 -10.18 5.25 -9.73
N GLN A 83 -9.27 5.17 -8.75
CA GLN A 83 -9.18 6.12 -7.64
C GLN A 83 -8.88 7.54 -8.14
N GLN A 84 -7.92 7.70 -9.05
CA GLN A 84 -7.60 8.98 -9.68
C GLN A 84 -8.83 9.58 -10.37
N GLN A 85 -9.51 8.79 -11.21
CA GLN A 85 -10.67 9.24 -11.95
C GLN A 85 -11.82 9.63 -11.02
N ALA A 86 -12.17 8.75 -10.07
CA ALA A 86 -13.30 8.99 -9.17
C ALA A 86 -13.03 10.18 -8.24
N LEU A 87 -11.79 10.40 -7.81
CA LEU A 87 -11.42 11.57 -7.02
C LEU A 87 -11.48 12.87 -7.85
N ALA A 88 -11.04 12.84 -9.11
CA ALA A 88 -11.15 13.97 -10.02
C ALA A 88 -12.62 14.33 -10.31
N GLU A 89 -13.48 13.34 -10.50
CA GLU A 89 -14.93 13.54 -10.64
C GLU A 89 -15.55 14.12 -9.36
N ARG A 90 -15.05 13.70 -8.18
CA ARG A 90 -15.52 14.17 -6.88
C ARG A 90 -15.08 15.60 -6.56
N LEU A 91 -13.95 16.05 -7.12
CA LEU A 91 -13.28 17.33 -6.90
C LEU A 91 -12.92 18.01 -8.22
N PRO A 92 -13.91 18.44 -9.04
CA PRO A 92 -13.67 18.97 -10.38
C PRO A 92 -12.83 20.26 -10.40
N GLU A 93 -12.73 20.97 -9.27
CA GLU A 93 -11.92 22.16 -9.10
C GLU A 93 -10.41 21.88 -8.85
N MET A 94 -10.05 20.65 -8.47
CA MET A 94 -8.67 20.25 -8.17
C MET A 94 -8.18 19.20 -9.17
N PRO A 95 -7.25 19.54 -10.07
CA PRO A 95 -6.64 18.52 -10.96
C PRO A 95 -6.00 17.39 -10.15
N VAL A 96 -6.21 16.15 -10.56
CA VAL A 96 -5.69 14.96 -9.87
C VAL A 96 -4.75 14.19 -10.79
N ALA A 97 -3.46 14.18 -10.45
CA ALA A 97 -2.45 13.40 -11.16
C ALA A 97 -2.04 12.17 -10.33
N LEU A 98 -1.80 11.05 -11.02
CA LEU A 98 -1.32 9.81 -10.42
C LEU A 98 0.17 9.61 -10.74
N GLY A 99 1.00 9.46 -9.71
CA GLY A 99 2.42 9.16 -9.85
C GLY A 99 2.83 7.92 -9.07
N MET A 100 3.67 7.09 -9.67
CA MET A 100 4.26 5.92 -9.02
C MET A 100 5.66 6.23 -8.52
N SER A 101 5.98 5.76 -7.30
CA SER A 101 7.34 5.78 -6.76
C SER A 101 8.30 5.01 -7.69
N TYR A 102 7.83 3.89 -8.22
CA TYR A 102 8.59 3.03 -9.13
C TYR A 102 7.73 2.57 -10.31
N GLY A 103 8.22 2.76 -11.53
CA GLY A 103 7.48 2.45 -12.76
C GLY A 103 6.79 3.66 -13.39
N SER A 104 5.71 3.39 -14.12
CA SER A 104 4.96 4.35 -14.93
C SER A 104 3.48 4.39 -14.52
N PRO A 105 2.81 5.55 -14.48
CA PRO A 105 3.36 6.90 -14.65
C PRO A 105 4.33 7.24 -13.52
N SER A 106 5.39 8.00 -13.79
CA SER A 106 6.36 8.36 -12.74
C SER A 106 5.88 9.56 -11.93
N LEU A 107 6.39 9.71 -10.71
CA LEU A 107 6.21 10.93 -9.91
C LEU A 107 6.60 12.21 -10.69
N GLU A 108 7.67 12.14 -11.48
CA GLU A 108 8.12 13.28 -12.30
C GLU A 108 7.09 13.66 -13.37
N SER A 109 6.51 12.68 -14.08
CA SER A 109 5.46 12.95 -15.07
C SER A 109 4.18 13.50 -14.44
N ALA A 110 3.80 13.01 -13.26
CA ALA A 110 2.59 13.47 -12.57
C ALA A 110 2.75 14.90 -12.03
N VAL A 111 3.94 15.26 -11.52
CA VAL A 111 4.24 16.65 -11.16
C VAL A 111 4.20 17.55 -12.39
N ASP A 112 4.78 17.10 -13.51
CA ASP A 112 4.77 17.89 -14.75
C ASP A 112 3.37 18.09 -15.33
N GLU A 113 2.49 17.10 -15.21
CA GLU A 113 1.05 17.21 -15.55
C GLU A 113 0.36 18.32 -14.76
N LEU A 114 0.51 18.34 -13.43
CA LEU A 114 -0.07 19.38 -12.57
C LEU A 114 0.50 20.77 -12.89
N LEU A 115 1.81 20.87 -13.13
CA LEU A 115 2.44 22.15 -13.48
C LEU A 115 1.99 22.66 -14.86
N ALA A 116 1.78 21.77 -15.83
CA ALA A 116 1.24 22.12 -17.14
C ALA A 116 -0.19 22.67 -17.04
N GLU A 117 -0.94 22.25 -16.03
CA GLU A 117 -2.25 22.80 -15.67
C GLU A 117 -2.21 24.10 -14.87
N HIS A 118 -1.03 24.71 -14.69
CA HIS A 118 -0.85 25.92 -13.88
C HIS A 118 -1.26 25.75 -12.41
N VAL A 119 -1.07 24.56 -11.85
CA VAL A 119 -1.19 24.34 -10.41
C VAL A 119 -0.07 25.08 -9.68
N ASP A 120 -0.46 25.97 -8.77
CA ASP A 120 0.44 26.76 -7.94
C ASP A 120 0.74 26.08 -6.59
N HIS A 121 -0.11 25.13 -6.16
CA HIS A 121 0.04 24.37 -4.92
C HIS A 121 -0.31 22.89 -5.12
N ILE A 122 0.59 21.97 -4.75
CA ILE A 122 0.36 20.52 -4.86
C ILE A 122 0.13 19.94 -3.46
N VAL A 123 -0.99 19.24 -3.30
CA VAL A 123 -1.26 18.37 -2.15
C VAL A 123 -0.81 16.97 -2.52
N VAL A 124 0.22 16.48 -1.85
CA VAL A 124 0.72 15.11 -2.04
C VAL A 124 -0.03 14.20 -1.09
N LEU A 125 -0.76 13.25 -1.66
CA LEU A 125 -1.49 12.21 -0.94
C LEU A 125 -0.88 10.85 -1.30
N PRO A 126 0.07 10.36 -0.49
CA PRO A 126 0.56 9.00 -0.62
C PRO A 126 -0.55 8.02 -0.23
N LEU A 127 -0.80 7.01 -1.05
CA LEU A 127 -1.76 5.92 -0.82
C LEU A 127 -1.21 4.87 0.16
N TYR A 128 -0.50 5.34 1.19
CA TYR A 128 0.03 4.59 2.31
C TYR A 128 -0.57 5.18 3.59
N PRO A 129 -1.57 4.51 4.20
CA PRO A 129 -2.22 5.07 5.38
C PRO A 129 -1.28 5.16 6.59
N GLN A 130 -0.33 4.23 6.72
CA GLN A 130 0.69 4.23 7.76
C GLN A 130 2.04 4.71 7.21
N TYR A 131 2.63 5.73 7.85
CA TYR A 131 3.97 6.20 7.50
C TYR A 131 4.99 5.08 7.69
N SER A 132 5.88 4.93 6.71
CA SER A 132 7.15 4.20 6.83
C SER A 132 8.23 4.98 6.08
N CYS A 133 9.47 4.89 6.56
CA CYS A 133 10.61 5.47 5.85
C CYS A 133 10.82 4.80 4.48
N SER A 134 10.43 3.52 4.33
CA SER A 134 10.59 2.75 3.10
C SER A 134 9.50 3.02 2.04
N THR A 135 8.43 3.73 2.40
CA THR A 135 7.34 4.10 1.49
C THR A 135 7.19 5.61 1.39
N VAL A 136 6.56 6.25 2.37
CA VAL A 136 6.29 7.68 2.38
C VAL A 136 7.60 8.49 2.40
N GLY A 137 8.62 8.01 3.12
CA GLY A 137 9.95 8.60 3.09
C GLY A 137 10.60 8.57 1.69
N ALA A 138 10.39 7.49 0.93
CA ALA A 138 10.89 7.38 -0.45
C ALA A 138 10.16 8.34 -1.40
N VAL A 139 8.84 8.52 -1.22
CA VAL A 139 8.06 9.51 -1.97
C VAL A 139 8.60 10.92 -1.74
N TRP A 140 8.90 11.28 -0.48
CA TRP A 140 9.46 12.59 -0.16
C TRP A 140 10.83 12.80 -0.83
N ASP A 141 11.73 11.82 -0.75
CA ASP A 141 13.05 11.90 -1.37
C ASP A 141 12.95 12.11 -2.90
N GLU A 142 12.05 11.38 -3.56
CA GLU A 142 11.86 11.49 -5.02
C GLU A 142 11.23 12.83 -5.40
N LEU A 143 10.23 13.31 -4.64
CA LEU A 143 9.64 14.62 -4.85
C LEU A 143 10.69 15.74 -4.69
N ALA A 144 11.50 15.69 -3.63
CA ALA A 144 12.58 16.64 -3.43
C ALA A 144 13.59 16.63 -4.60
N ARG A 145 13.93 15.44 -5.12
CA ARG A 145 14.80 15.28 -6.30
C ARG A 145 14.20 15.92 -7.55
N ILE A 146 12.90 15.78 -7.76
CA ILE A 146 12.17 16.35 -8.90
C ILE A 146 12.13 17.88 -8.77
N LEU A 147 11.68 18.39 -7.62
CA LEU A 147 11.50 19.83 -7.37
C LEU A 147 12.82 20.60 -7.41
N ALA A 148 13.94 20.00 -6.98
CA ALA A 148 15.27 20.61 -7.07
C ALA A 148 15.69 20.96 -8.52
N ARG A 149 15.03 20.39 -9.53
CA ARG A 149 15.29 20.66 -10.96
C ARG A 149 14.32 21.67 -11.57
N LYS A 150 13.25 22.05 -10.86
CA LYS A 150 12.22 22.97 -11.38
C LYS A 150 12.60 24.41 -11.03
N ARG A 151 12.42 25.33 -11.99
CA ARG A 151 12.65 26.76 -11.77
C ARG A 151 11.53 27.42 -10.97
N SER A 152 10.30 27.02 -11.25
CA SER A 152 9.10 27.43 -10.52
C SER A 152 8.67 26.25 -9.65
N ILE A 153 8.81 26.39 -8.34
CA ILE A 153 8.44 25.35 -7.37
C ILE A 153 7.06 25.72 -6.83
N PRO A 154 6.03 24.85 -6.95
CA PRO A 154 4.73 25.10 -6.38
C PRO A 154 4.78 25.01 -4.85
N GLY A 155 3.78 25.59 -4.16
CA GLY A 155 3.56 25.29 -2.76
C GLY A 155 3.30 23.79 -2.57
N ILE A 156 3.80 23.20 -1.48
CA ILE A 156 3.64 21.76 -1.21
C ILE A 156 2.97 21.58 0.14
N SER A 157 1.86 20.85 0.15
CA SER A 157 1.31 20.23 1.35
C SER A 157 1.49 18.73 1.24
N PHE A 158 2.19 18.13 2.18
CA PHE A 158 2.51 16.71 2.12
C PHE A 158 1.81 15.99 3.26
N ILE A 159 0.87 15.11 2.92
CA ILE A 159 0.17 14.28 3.90
C ILE A 159 1.14 13.16 4.28
N ARG A 160 1.68 13.24 5.51
CA ARG A 160 2.64 12.27 6.03
C ARG A 160 2.03 10.87 6.14
N ASP A 161 0.84 10.79 6.71
CA ASP A 161 0.07 9.57 6.90
C ASP A 161 -1.33 9.92 7.42
N TYR A 162 -2.22 8.93 7.49
CA TYR A 162 -3.61 9.09 7.94
C TYR A 162 -4.12 7.84 8.67
N ALA A 163 -3.22 7.16 9.39
CA ALA A 163 -3.47 5.85 10.00
C ALA A 163 -4.60 5.85 11.05
N ASP A 164 -4.83 6.98 11.71
CA ASP A 164 -5.88 7.25 12.71
C ASP A 164 -6.96 8.21 12.21
N ASN A 165 -6.98 8.53 10.92
CA ASN A 165 -8.00 9.42 10.39
C ASN A 165 -9.40 8.76 10.52
N PRO A 166 -10.39 9.45 11.12
CA PRO A 166 -11.71 8.87 11.34
C PRO A 166 -12.42 8.39 10.07
N ASP A 167 -12.27 9.11 8.95
CA ASP A 167 -12.91 8.72 7.68
C ASP A 167 -12.27 7.46 7.11
N TYR A 168 -10.95 7.31 7.25
CA TYR A 168 -10.23 6.08 6.88
C TYR A 168 -10.66 4.89 7.73
N ILE A 169 -10.70 5.06 9.06
CA ILE A 169 -11.15 4.01 9.97
C ILE A 169 -12.60 3.61 9.69
N ASN A 170 -13.47 4.58 9.40
CA ASN A 170 -14.87 4.32 9.05
C ASN A 170 -15.00 3.57 7.72
N ALA A 171 -14.23 3.92 6.70
CA ALA A 171 -14.21 3.20 5.42
C ALA A 171 -13.78 1.73 5.60
N LEU A 172 -12.72 1.48 6.39
CA LEU A 172 -12.31 0.12 6.73
C LEU A 172 -13.40 -0.63 7.51
N ALA A 173 -13.98 -0.01 8.53
CA ALA A 173 -15.02 -0.62 9.36
C ALA A 173 -16.25 -1.00 8.54
N ASN A 174 -16.64 -0.17 7.57
CA ASN A 174 -17.75 -0.47 6.67
C ASN A 174 -17.45 -1.66 5.75
N SER A 175 -16.22 -1.74 5.20
CA SER A 175 -15.77 -2.89 4.42
C SER A 175 -15.81 -4.19 5.24
N VAL A 176 -15.33 -4.14 6.49
CA VAL A 176 -15.38 -5.28 7.41
C VAL A 176 -16.82 -5.69 7.73
N ARG A 177 -17.70 -4.74 8.08
CA ARG A 177 -19.11 -5.03 8.35
C ARG A 177 -19.82 -5.64 7.15
N ALA A 178 -19.55 -5.16 5.94
CA ALA A 178 -20.11 -5.72 4.71
C ALA A 178 -19.66 -7.17 4.52
N SER A 179 -18.39 -7.46 4.78
CA SER A 179 -17.86 -8.83 4.73
C SER A 179 -18.47 -9.74 5.81
N PHE A 180 -18.65 -9.23 7.04
CA PHE A 180 -19.31 -9.98 8.11
C PHE A 180 -20.78 -10.27 7.78
N ALA A 181 -21.50 -9.31 7.20
CA ALA A 181 -22.88 -9.52 6.76
C ALA A 181 -22.99 -10.60 5.66
N LYS A 182 -22.01 -10.65 4.75
CA LYS A 182 -21.98 -11.59 3.63
C LYS A 182 -21.49 -12.99 4.03
N HIS A 183 -20.46 -13.07 4.85
CA HIS A 183 -19.76 -14.32 5.17
C HIS A 183 -19.98 -14.79 6.61
N GLY A 184 -20.76 -14.07 7.42
CA GLY A 184 -20.90 -14.31 8.86
C GLY A 184 -19.71 -13.73 9.65
N GLU A 185 -19.93 -13.51 10.94
CA GLU A 185 -18.87 -13.03 11.83
C GLU A 185 -17.78 -14.11 12.03
N PRO A 186 -16.49 -13.76 11.95
CA PRO A 186 -15.41 -14.70 12.18
C PRO A 186 -15.15 -14.99 13.66
N ASP A 187 -14.43 -16.08 13.91
CA ASP A 187 -13.83 -16.33 15.23
C ASP A 187 -12.78 -15.26 15.54
N LEU A 188 -12.04 -14.81 14.51
CA LEU A 188 -10.99 -13.81 14.58
C LEU A 188 -10.94 -12.97 13.29
N LEU A 189 -10.88 -11.64 13.44
CA LEU A 189 -10.49 -10.71 12.38
C LEU A 189 -8.97 -10.51 12.42
N LEU A 190 -8.29 -10.75 11.31
CA LEU A 190 -6.84 -10.61 11.22
C LEU A 190 -6.48 -9.41 10.32
N LEU A 191 -5.66 -8.49 10.84
CA LEU A 191 -5.15 -7.33 10.12
C LEU A 191 -3.68 -7.58 9.77
N SER A 192 -3.41 -7.78 8.48
CA SER A 192 -2.08 -8.10 7.97
C SER A 192 -1.45 -6.87 7.32
N TYR A 193 -0.31 -6.43 7.84
CA TYR A 193 0.45 -5.28 7.33
C TYR A 193 1.72 -5.75 6.64
N HIS A 194 2.25 -5.04 5.65
CA HIS A 194 3.53 -5.42 5.07
C HIS A 194 4.65 -5.26 6.11
N GLY A 195 5.50 -6.27 6.26
CA GLY A 195 6.61 -6.21 7.20
C GLY A 195 7.68 -5.20 6.76
N ILE A 196 8.46 -4.74 7.74
CA ILE A 196 9.74 -4.07 7.50
C ILE A 196 10.81 -4.78 8.33
N PRO A 197 12.11 -4.63 7.99
CA PRO A 197 13.19 -5.09 8.86
C PRO A 197 13.02 -4.53 10.28
N GLN A 198 13.19 -5.36 11.30
CA GLN A 198 13.05 -4.94 12.71
C GLN A 198 13.95 -3.74 13.03
N ARG A 199 15.15 -3.73 12.46
CA ARG A 199 16.12 -2.64 12.60
C ARG A 199 15.55 -1.27 12.19
N TYR A 200 14.70 -1.19 11.16
CA TYR A 200 14.13 0.10 10.73
C TYR A 200 13.26 0.70 11.84
N ALA A 201 12.45 -0.14 12.52
CA ALA A 201 11.68 0.29 13.67
C ALA A 201 12.57 0.69 14.85
N ASP A 202 13.63 -0.08 15.12
CA ASP A 202 14.58 0.22 16.19
C ASP A 202 15.35 1.53 15.96
N GLU A 203 15.56 1.91 14.69
CA GLU A 203 16.23 3.14 14.26
C GLU A 203 15.29 4.35 14.12
N GLY A 204 14.00 4.19 14.45
CA GLY A 204 13.07 5.30 14.58
C GLY A 204 11.95 5.37 13.55
N ASP A 205 11.78 4.34 12.71
CA ASP A 205 10.58 4.20 11.89
C ASP A 205 9.36 3.86 12.77
N ASP A 206 8.37 4.75 12.82
CA ASP A 206 7.17 4.59 13.64
C ASP A 206 6.05 3.78 12.96
N TYR A 207 6.34 3.15 11.81
CA TYR A 207 5.41 2.27 11.11
C TYR A 207 4.69 1.24 12.00
N PRO A 208 5.38 0.47 12.89
CA PRO A 208 4.70 -0.47 13.77
C PRO A 208 3.67 0.20 14.70
N GLN A 209 3.96 1.42 15.17
CA GLN A 209 3.08 2.20 16.02
C GLN A 209 1.86 2.67 15.23
N ARG A 210 2.06 3.14 13.99
CA ARG A 210 0.95 3.52 13.09
C ARG A 210 0.05 2.32 12.76
N CYS A 211 0.60 1.13 12.50
CA CYS A 211 -0.20 -0.10 12.30
C CYS A 211 -1.00 -0.51 13.55
N ARG A 212 -0.39 -0.42 14.75
CA ARG A 212 -1.10 -0.68 16.01
C ARG A 212 -2.23 0.30 16.25
N ILE A 213 -2.03 1.57 15.90
CA ILE A 213 -3.05 2.61 15.99
C ILE A 213 -4.22 2.28 15.06
N THR A 214 -4.00 2.05 13.76
CA THR A 214 -5.07 1.64 12.83
C THR A 214 -5.82 0.41 13.34
N THR A 215 -5.10 -0.59 13.84
CA THR A 215 -5.70 -1.81 14.41
C THR A 215 -6.61 -1.51 15.60
N ARG A 216 -6.14 -0.68 16.54
CA ARG A 216 -6.91 -0.31 17.74
C ARG A 216 -8.15 0.50 17.38
N GLU A 217 -8.00 1.52 16.55
CA GLU A 217 -9.11 2.38 16.15
C GLU A 217 -10.17 1.60 15.36
N LEU A 218 -9.74 0.70 14.46
CA LEU A 218 -10.66 -0.18 13.73
C LEU A 218 -11.39 -1.15 14.66
N ALA A 219 -10.69 -1.80 15.59
CA ALA A 219 -11.32 -2.68 16.57
C ALA A 219 -12.37 -1.92 17.41
N SER A 220 -12.05 -0.70 17.85
CA SER A 220 -12.98 0.17 18.58
C SER A 220 -14.18 0.57 17.72
N ALA A 221 -13.98 0.94 16.46
CA ALA A 221 -15.06 1.33 15.55
C ALA A 221 -16.01 0.15 15.26
N LEU A 222 -15.48 -1.08 15.21
CA LEU A 222 -16.28 -2.30 15.03
C LEU A 222 -16.96 -2.77 16.33
N GLY A 223 -16.58 -2.22 17.49
CA GLY A 223 -17.06 -2.70 18.79
C GLY A 223 -16.58 -4.12 19.13
N LEU A 224 -15.47 -4.55 18.52
CA LEU A 224 -14.89 -5.87 18.76
C LEU A 224 -14.03 -5.88 20.02
N ALA A 225 -14.13 -6.97 20.78
CA ALA A 225 -13.24 -7.20 21.91
C ALA A 225 -11.78 -7.38 21.41
N PRO A 226 -10.76 -6.97 22.19
CA PRO A 226 -9.36 -7.08 21.76
C PRO A 226 -8.92 -8.49 21.35
N GLU A 227 -9.54 -9.53 21.91
CA GLU A 227 -9.24 -10.94 21.63
C GLU A 227 -9.79 -11.41 20.28
N LYS A 228 -10.72 -10.64 19.69
CA LYS A 228 -11.35 -10.91 18.39
C LYS A 228 -10.61 -10.25 17.22
N VAL A 229 -9.58 -9.46 17.49
CA VAL A 229 -8.78 -8.78 16.46
C VAL A 229 -7.30 -9.08 16.69
N MET A 230 -6.60 -9.51 15.65
CA MET A 230 -5.16 -9.77 15.69
C MET A 230 -4.43 -9.00 14.61
N MET A 231 -3.27 -8.44 14.93
CA MET A 231 -2.39 -7.79 13.97
C MET A 231 -1.17 -8.67 13.69
N THR A 232 -0.80 -8.80 12.41
CA THR A 232 0.40 -9.50 11.97
C THR A 232 1.12 -8.73 10.86
N PHE A 233 2.32 -9.21 10.49
CA PHE A 233 3.11 -8.68 9.40
C PHE A 233 3.38 -9.76 8.34
N GLN A 234 3.03 -9.46 7.09
CA GLN A 234 3.23 -10.30 5.91
C GLN A 234 4.51 -9.93 5.16
N SER A 235 4.89 -10.72 4.16
CA SER A 235 5.97 -10.48 3.22
C SER A 235 7.33 -10.19 3.89
N ARG A 236 8.22 -11.19 3.87
CA ARG A 236 9.57 -11.08 4.44
C ARG A 236 10.61 -11.29 3.36
N PHE A 237 11.71 -10.54 3.43
CA PHE A 237 12.79 -10.68 2.47
C PHE A 237 14.17 -10.77 3.13
N GLY A 238 14.93 -11.79 2.75
CA GLY A 238 16.27 -12.01 3.26
C GLY A 238 16.30 -12.81 4.56
N ARG A 239 17.42 -12.73 5.28
CA ARG A 239 17.69 -13.52 6.49
C ARG A 239 17.65 -12.69 7.78
N GLU A 240 17.57 -11.37 7.65
CA GLU A 240 17.48 -10.48 8.81
C GLU A 240 16.11 -10.64 9.50
N PRO A 241 15.98 -10.31 10.80
CA PRO A 241 14.68 -10.29 11.47
C PRO A 241 13.75 -9.19 10.94
N TRP A 242 12.48 -9.54 10.76
CA TRP A 242 11.42 -8.62 10.35
C TRP A 242 10.43 -8.45 11.50
N LEU A 243 9.55 -7.45 11.39
CA LEU A 243 8.48 -7.25 12.36
C LEU A 243 7.63 -8.51 12.53
N MET A 244 7.33 -8.82 13.79
CA MET A 244 6.52 -9.96 14.21
C MET A 244 5.22 -9.48 14.88
N PRO A 245 4.17 -10.32 14.93
CA PRO A 245 4.11 -11.72 14.49
C PRO A 245 3.96 -11.88 12.97
N TYR A 246 4.50 -12.96 12.41
CA TYR A 246 4.45 -13.23 10.97
C TYR A 246 3.10 -13.82 10.55
N THR A 247 2.52 -13.32 9.45
CA THR A 247 1.15 -13.68 9.03
C THR A 247 1.04 -15.18 8.73
N ASP A 248 1.93 -15.74 7.93
CA ASP A 248 1.95 -17.16 7.54
C ASP A 248 2.07 -18.11 8.76
N GLU A 249 3.02 -17.84 9.64
CA GLU A 249 3.24 -18.62 10.87
C GLU A 249 2.06 -18.50 11.83
N THR A 250 1.46 -17.31 11.94
CA THR A 250 0.29 -17.06 12.78
C THR A 250 -0.92 -17.82 12.25
N LEU A 251 -1.17 -17.79 10.94
CA LEU A 251 -2.29 -18.50 10.32
C LEU A 251 -2.19 -20.01 10.50
N LYS A 252 -0.99 -20.57 10.31
CA LYS A 252 -0.74 -21.99 10.60
C LYS A 252 -1.07 -22.33 12.06
N MET A 253 -0.55 -21.54 13.00
CA MET A 253 -0.78 -21.72 14.43
C MET A 253 -2.27 -21.60 14.81
N LEU A 254 -3.01 -20.66 14.20
CA LEU A 254 -4.45 -20.50 14.45
C LEU A 254 -5.24 -21.71 13.97
N GLY A 255 -4.92 -22.23 12.78
CA GLY A 255 -5.51 -23.46 12.26
C GLY A 255 -5.25 -24.66 13.17
N GLU A 256 -4.01 -24.83 13.64
CA GLU A 256 -3.61 -25.90 14.56
C GLU A 256 -4.31 -25.79 15.93
N LYS A 257 -4.61 -24.58 16.38
CA LYS A 257 -5.37 -24.31 17.62
C LYS A 257 -6.88 -24.47 17.47
N GLY A 258 -7.37 -24.81 16.28
CA GLY A 258 -8.79 -25.06 16.03
C GLY A 258 -9.62 -23.79 15.82
N VAL A 259 -9.00 -22.65 15.49
CA VAL A 259 -9.76 -21.50 14.99
C VAL A 259 -10.43 -21.91 13.68
N SER A 260 -11.75 -21.79 13.59
CA SER A 260 -12.53 -22.36 12.50
C SER A 260 -12.69 -21.36 11.36
N HIS A 261 -13.09 -20.13 11.68
CA HIS A 261 -13.40 -19.08 10.72
C HIS A 261 -12.56 -17.83 10.97
N ILE A 262 -11.79 -17.42 9.97
CA ILE A 262 -11.12 -16.12 9.96
C ILE A 262 -11.55 -15.27 8.78
N GLN A 263 -11.56 -13.97 8.99
CA GLN A 263 -11.52 -13.00 7.90
C GLN A 263 -10.25 -12.16 8.05
N ILE A 264 -9.60 -11.85 6.94
CA ILE A 264 -8.34 -11.12 6.91
C ILE A 264 -8.44 -9.90 6.00
N MET A 265 -7.78 -8.80 6.37
CA MET A 265 -7.65 -7.63 5.50
C MET A 265 -6.25 -7.04 5.58
N CYS A 266 -5.92 -6.18 4.61
CA CYS A 266 -4.62 -5.52 4.50
C CYS A 266 -4.75 -3.99 4.59
N PRO A 267 -4.87 -3.39 5.78
CA PRO A 267 -5.16 -1.96 5.89
C PRO A 267 -4.04 -1.07 5.31
N GLY A 268 -2.81 -1.56 5.25
CA GLY A 268 -1.69 -0.83 4.66
C GLY A 268 -1.71 -0.66 3.15
N PHE A 269 -2.70 -1.23 2.45
CA PHE A 269 -2.85 -1.13 1.01
C PHE A 269 -4.17 -0.45 0.65
N ALA A 270 -4.09 0.69 -0.02
CA ALA A 270 -5.26 1.42 -0.52
C ALA A 270 -5.92 0.74 -1.74
N ALA A 271 -5.14 -0.05 -2.48
CA ALA A 271 -5.55 -0.78 -3.67
C ALA A 271 -4.99 -2.21 -3.60
N ASP A 272 -5.76 -3.18 -4.10
CA ASP A 272 -5.31 -4.55 -4.21
C ASP A 272 -4.10 -4.64 -5.16
N CYS A 273 -3.16 -5.50 -4.81
CA CYS A 273 -1.90 -5.68 -5.50
C CYS A 273 -1.48 -7.15 -5.49
N LEU A 274 -0.25 -7.42 -5.94
CA LEU A 274 0.26 -8.79 -5.97
C LEU A 274 0.27 -9.41 -4.55
N GLU A 275 0.76 -8.65 -3.57
CA GLU A 275 0.89 -9.08 -2.19
C GLU A 275 -0.47 -9.35 -1.53
N THR A 276 -1.52 -8.61 -1.88
CA THR A 276 -2.84 -8.86 -1.29
C THR A 276 -3.56 -10.04 -1.94
N LEU A 277 -3.49 -10.19 -3.26
CA LEU A 277 -4.23 -11.22 -3.97
C LEU A 277 -3.51 -12.58 -3.96
N GLU A 278 -2.20 -12.59 -4.21
CA GLU A 278 -1.45 -13.84 -4.33
C GLU A 278 -1.01 -14.34 -2.94
N GLU A 279 -0.36 -13.50 -2.13
CA GLU A 279 0.14 -13.93 -0.82
C GLU A 279 -0.99 -14.07 0.20
N ILE A 280 -1.87 -13.06 0.32
CA ILE A 280 -2.93 -13.08 1.32
C ILE A 280 -4.14 -13.90 0.87
N ALA A 281 -4.78 -13.57 -0.24
CA ALA A 281 -6.03 -14.23 -0.62
C ALA A 281 -5.84 -15.70 -1.05
N GLU A 282 -4.68 -16.07 -1.63
CA GLU A 282 -4.41 -17.43 -2.11
C GLU A 282 -3.48 -18.22 -1.17
N GLN A 283 -2.19 -17.87 -1.08
CA GLN A 283 -1.21 -18.71 -0.34
C GLN A 283 -1.58 -18.87 1.14
N ASN A 284 -1.90 -17.78 1.82
CA ASN A 284 -2.22 -17.79 3.23
C ASN A 284 -3.56 -18.47 3.56
N ARG A 285 -4.48 -18.49 2.59
CA ARG A 285 -5.70 -19.31 2.66
C ARG A 285 -5.35 -20.79 2.69
N GLU A 286 -4.44 -21.24 1.83
CA GLU A 286 -3.98 -22.64 1.82
C GLU A 286 -3.27 -23.01 3.13
N VAL A 287 -2.44 -22.13 3.68
CA VAL A 287 -1.76 -22.34 4.97
C VAL A 287 -2.77 -22.55 6.10
N PHE A 288 -3.77 -21.67 6.24
CA PHE A 288 -4.76 -21.76 7.31
C PHE A 288 -5.64 -23.00 7.19
N LEU A 289 -6.17 -23.27 5.99
CA LEU A 289 -7.05 -24.42 5.74
C LEU A 289 -6.29 -25.74 5.87
N GLY A 290 -5.05 -25.80 5.38
CA GLY A 290 -4.17 -26.97 5.51
C GLY A 290 -3.78 -27.29 6.94
N ALA A 291 -3.73 -26.28 7.82
CA ALA A 291 -3.45 -26.43 9.24
C ALA A 291 -4.66 -26.87 10.09
N GLY A 292 -5.86 -26.95 9.51
CA GLY A 292 -7.07 -27.44 10.18
C GLY A 292 -8.22 -26.44 10.26
N GLY A 293 -7.98 -25.17 9.86
CA GLY A 293 -9.01 -24.15 9.73
C GLY A 293 -10.10 -24.54 8.73
N LYS A 294 -11.30 -23.94 8.83
CA LYS A 294 -12.48 -24.34 8.03
C LYS A 294 -12.93 -23.28 7.04
N LYS A 295 -12.85 -22.00 7.42
CA LYS A 295 -13.33 -20.89 6.61
C LYS A 295 -12.34 -19.74 6.66
N TYR A 296 -12.02 -19.23 5.48
CA TYR A 296 -11.07 -18.15 5.26
C TYR A 296 -11.67 -17.19 4.24
N GLU A 297 -11.78 -15.92 4.60
CA GLU A 297 -12.25 -14.88 3.69
C GLU A 297 -11.27 -13.73 3.66
N TYR A 298 -10.86 -13.34 2.45
CA TYR A 298 -10.12 -12.11 2.24
C TYR A 298 -11.09 -10.94 2.04
N ILE A 299 -10.90 -9.88 2.80
CA ILE A 299 -11.60 -8.61 2.66
C ILE A 299 -10.74 -7.74 1.72
N PRO A 300 -11.24 -7.41 0.52
CA PRO A 300 -10.50 -6.61 -0.45
C PRO A 300 -10.01 -5.28 0.13
N ALA A 301 -8.93 -4.76 -0.46
CA ALA A 301 -8.54 -3.38 -0.22
C ALA A 301 -9.71 -2.43 -0.56
N LEU A 302 -9.65 -1.22 -0.03
CA LEU A 302 -10.71 -0.24 -0.27
C LEU A 302 -10.89 0.13 -1.75
N ASN A 303 -9.85 -0.07 -2.57
CA ASN A 303 -9.90 0.07 -4.04
C ASN A 303 -10.55 1.41 -4.43
N ALA A 304 -11.44 1.44 -5.43
CA ALA A 304 -12.18 2.66 -5.79
C ALA A 304 -13.60 2.69 -5.20
N THR A 305 -13.81 2.15 -4.00
CA THR A 305 -15.13 2.21 -3.34
C THR A 305 -15.52 3.66 -3.03
N PRO A 306 -16.83 4.02 -3.12
CA PRO A 306 -17.28 5.39 -2.85
C PRO A 306 -16.82 5.94 -1.49
N GLU A 307 -16.83 5.12 -0.45
CA GLU A 307 -16.38 5.48 0.90
C GLU A 307 -14.89 5.83 0.94
N HIS A 308 -14.08 5.15 0.14
CA HIS A 308 -12.65 5.43 0.03
C HIS A 308 -12.38 6.74 -0.72
N ILE A 309 -13.13 6.99 -1.79
CA ILE A 309 -13.04 8.25 -2.54
C ILE A 309 -13.46 9.43 -1.66
N GLU A 310 -14.54 9.29 -0.89
CA GLU A 310 -14.99 10.33 0.03
C GLU A 310 -13.96 10.60 1.13
N MET A 311 -13.36 9.55 1.69
CA MET A 311 -12.26 9.67 2.65
C MET A 311 -11.08 10.47 2.06
N MET A 312 -10.64 10.13 0.84
CA MET A 312 -9.57 10.87 0.16
C MET A 312 -9.97 12.33 -0.08
N ALA A 313 -11.22 12.59 -0.47
CA ALA A 313 -11.73 13.94 -0.67
C ALA A 313 -11.76 14.78 0.61
N ASN A 314 -12.03 14.14 1.76
CA ASN A 314 -12.01 14.78 3.08
C ASN A 314 -10.58 15.07 3.55
N LEU A 315 -9.63 14.16 3.33
CA LEU A 315 -8.22 14.36 3.65
C LEU A 315 -7.63 15.61 2.96
N VAL A 316 -8.05 15.84 1.71
CA VAL A 316 -7.56 16.98 0.92
C VAL A 316 -8.43 18.24 1.05
N ALA A 317 -9.57 18.16 1.73
CA ALA A 317 -10.54 19.27 1.82
C ALA A 317 -9.95 20.53 2.47
N ALA A 318 -9.00 20.38 3.38
CA ALA A 318 -8.33 21.50 4.06
C ALA A 318 -7.45 22.35 3.13
N TYR A 319 -7.22 21.92 1.89
CA TYR A 319 -6.33 22.56 0.93
C TYR A 319 -7.04 23.13 -0.31
N ARG A 320 -8.38 23.17 -0.28
CA ARG A 320 -9.21 23.82 -1.31
C ARG A 320 -9.10 25.33 -1.27
#